data_AF-A0A3D1TUD9-F1
#
_entry.id   AF-A0A3D1TUD9-F1
#
_cell.length_a   1.000
_cell.length_b   1.000
_cell.length_c   1.000
_cell.angle_alpha   90.00
_cell.angle_beta   90.00
_cell.angle_gamma   90.00
#
_symmetry.space_group_name_H-M   'P 1'
#
loop_
_entity.id
_entity.type
_entity.pdbx_description
1 polymer ?
#
loop_
_entity_poly.entity_id
_entity_poly.type
_entity_poly.pdbx_seq_one_letter_code
_entity_poly.pdbx_strand_id
1 'polypeptide(L)'
;MMLDRSRNAGLGVPSRFRAIGLPPAAMIRRRAAKPRHTLRWRQRSWRQDSEWPCREARYETPRDTGPSRPLAPTQLRWTVRKTRSAEPPVGPAEPLLPRSRCRPTHRPTWMRDPPLLLRRRGRRIRRRPGAVGLPYGAVSSFSSPRQNVAQCKHPTYSLSIGRSASLGVYYEARQGGGNGLTESEQLLRVGEEPQEALRVRGPVVALESAVLTHGLPHPANIEALDRMEREARDAGAIPATCLVHDGILWVGAARSLVEEVAADPDREKASVRDLGRALTRRVSAGLTVSASLFAAHRAGIRVFATGGIGGVHLDASETGDISADLLQLSCLPLVTVCSGAKSVLDIPRTLEYLETAGVPVLAYNSETFPAFCVLDSGFAVPRVESAAEIAHIARTQWNLQYPAGLVVGNPIPVDAAIASAEWQSWLEPALSSAALNGIHGKDVTPYLLSEVARSSGGRTIEANLALLA
;
A
#
# COMPACT_ATOMS: atom_id res chain seq x y z
N MET A 1 -9.92 -44.26 44.23
CA MET A 1 -9.59 -45.59 44.82
C MET A 1 -9.32 -46.54 43.67
N MET A 2 -8.23 -47.30 43.57
CA MET A 2 -7.06 -47.47 44.46
C MET A 2 -5.74 -47.33 43.67
N LEU A 3 -4.64 -47.15 44.38
CA LEU A 3 -3.28 -47.31 43.87
C LEU A 3 -2.90 -48.82 43.86
N ASP A 4 -1.93 -49.23 43.04
CA ASP A 4 -0.60 -49.58 43.59
C ASP A 4 0.50 -49.61 42.51
N ARG A 5 1.77 -49.61 42.94
CA ARG A 5 3.00 -49.56 42.13
C ARG A 5 3.84 -50.84 42.26
N SER A 6 4.64 -51.09 41.21
CA SER A 6 5.98 -51.71 41.25
C SER A 6 6.12 -53.23 41.53
N ARG A 7 6.92 -53.90 40.69
CA ARG A 7 8.30 -54.30 41.04
C ARG A 7 9.09 -54.83 39.83
N ASN A 8 10.42 -54.85 39.97
CA ASN A 8 11.42 -55.10 38.92
C ASN A 8 11.73 -56.58 38.66
N ALA A 9 12.00 -56.91 37.40
CA ALA A 9 13.06 -57.80 36.89
C ALA A 9 13.18 -57.56 35.37
N GLY A 10 14.31 -57.66 34.65
CA GLY A 10 15.66 -58.02 35.04
C GLY A 10 16.33 -58.86 33.92
N LEU A 11 17.51 -58.43 33.44
CA LEU A 11 18.44 -59.14 32.51
C LEU A 11 18.08 -59.19 31.02
N GLY A 12 19.09 -59.13 30.13
CA GLY A 12 18.97 -59.55 28.73
C GLY A 12 19.73 -58.78 27.63
N VAL A 13 21.04 -58.56 27.74
CA VAL A 13 21.86 -58.02 26.61
C VAL A 13 22.22 -59.14 25.63
N PRO A 14 22.24 -58.86 24.31
CA PRO A 14 23.40 -59.24 23.50
C PRO A 14 24.00 -58.04 22.74
N SER A 15 25.29 -58.14 22.42
CA SER A 15 26.14 -57.06 21.91
C SER A 15 26.71 -57.35 20.51
N ARG A 16 27.45 -56.36 19.95
CA ARG A 16 28.16 -56.37 18.63
C ARG A 16 27.22 -56.12 17.43
N PHE A 17 27.57 -55.41 16.36
CA PHE A 17 28.71 -54.58 15.90
C PHE A 17 28.12 -53.33 15.18
N ARG A 18 28.83 -52.25 14.78
CA ARG A 18 30.26 -51.85 14.79
C ARG A 18 30.30 -50.30 14.80
N ALA A 19 31.34 -49.67 15.36
CA ALA A 19 31.60 -48.23 15.16
C ALA A 19 32.58 -48.00 14.00
N ILE A 20 32.31 -47.01 13.14
CA ILE A 20 33.26 -46.52 12.13
C ILE A 20 33.80 -45.17 12.63
N GLY A 21 35.09 -45.12 12.94
CA GLY A 21 35.75 -43.93 13.46
C GLY A 21 36.05 -42.90 12.37
N LEU A 22 35.85 -41.63 12.70
CA LEU A 22 36.34 -40.48 11.91
C LEU A 22 37.85 -40.28 12.16
N PRO A 23 38.67 -40.00 11.13
CA PRO A 23 40.09 -39.72 11.30
C PRO A 23 40.36 -38.28 11.81
N PRO A 24 41.50 -38.04 12.49
CA PRO A 24 41.82 -36.75 13.12
C PRO A 24 42.31 -35.67 12.14
N ALA A 25 42.31 -34.42 12.63
CA ALA A 25 42.53 -33.20 11.86
C ALA A 25 43.88 -33.12 11.12
N ALA A 26 43.84 -32.77 9.83
CA ALA A 26 45.00 -32.40 9.03
C ALA A 26 45.23 -30.88 9.03
N MET A 27 46.41 -30.46 9.49
CA MET A 27 46.80 -29.06 9.67
C MET A 27 47.20 -28.40 8.33
N ILE A 28 46.27 -27.70 7.66
CA ILE A 28 46.58 -26.92 6.44
C ILE A 28 46.75 -25.44 6.77
N ARG A 29 48.00 -24.98 6.87
CA ARG A 29 48.32 -23.55 6.79
C ARG A 29 48.06 -23.06 5.35
N ARG A 30 47.01 -22.27 5.14
CA ARG A 30 46.89 -21.39 3.97
C ARG A 30 46.76 -19.93 4.41
N ARG A 31 47.39 -19.06 3.60
CA ARG A 31 47.71 -17.67 3.93
C ARG A 31 46.45 -16.81 4.10
N ALA A 32 46.46 -15.89 5.06
CA ALA A 32 45.45 -14.86 5.20
C ALA A 32 45.43 -13.95 3.96
N ALA A 33 44.34 -14.00 3.20
CA ALA A 33 44.01 -12.99 2.19
C ALA A 33 43.25 -11.85 2.87
N LYS A 34 43.80 -10.64 2.87
CA LYS A 34 43.14 -9.46 3.43
C LYS A 34 41.93 -9.07 2.56
N PRO A 35 40.72 -8.90 3.11
CA PRO A 35 39.62 -8.30 2.36
C PRO A 35 39.91 -6.80 2.15
N ARG A 36 40.35 -6.44 0.95
CA ARG A 36 40.46 -5.04 0.51
C ARG A 36 39.12 -4.55 -0.04
N HIS A 37 38.13 -4.28 0.81
CA HIS A 37 37.00 -3.38 0.48
C HIS A 37 36.43 -2.75 1.76
N THR A 38 37.17 -1.83 2.37
CA THR A 38 36.61 -0.92 3.39
C THR A 38 35.83 0.19 2.69
N LEU A 39 34.52 0.01 2.49
CA LEU A 39 33.61 1.12 2.22
C LEU A 39 33.49 1.95 3.51
N ARG A 40 34.41 2.90 3.70
CA ARG A 40 34.27 3.95 4.71
C ARG A 40 33.10 4.85 4.30
N TRP A 41 31.97 4.72 4.97
CA TRP A 41 31.00 5.81 5.07
C TRP A 41 31.69 7.03 5.67
N ARG A 42 32.10 7.98 4.83
CA ARG A 42 32.46 9.31 5.28
C ARG A 42 31.16 10.04 5.60
N GLN A 43 30.82 10.14 6.89
CA GLN A 43 29.96 11.23 7.34
C GLN A 43 30.57 12.55 6.83
N ARG A 44 29.86 13.24 5.93
CA ARG A 44 30.11 14.66 5.70
C ARG A 44 29.40 15.42 6.81
N SER A 45 30.15 15.79 7.84
CA SER A 45 29.74 16.87 8.72
C SER A 45 29.57 18.13 7.90
N TRP A 46 28.34 18.66 7.83
CA TRP A 46 28.13 20.02 7.36
C TRP A 46 28.67 20.97 8.44
N ARG A 47 29.90 21.46 8.25
CA ARG A 47 30.34 22.66 8.94
C ARG A 47 29.63 23.84 8.29
N GLN A 48 28.89 24.60 9.10
CA GLN A 48 28.60 25.99 8.77
C GLN A 48 29.91 26.78 8.75
N ASP A 49 30.02 27.66 7.77
CA ASP A 49 30.93 28.81 7.58
C ASP A 49 31.01 29.03 6.05
N SER A 50 30.76 30.20 5.46
CA SER A 50 30.52 31.53 6.04
C SER A 50 29.78 32.48 5.06
N GLU A 51 29.11 33.48 5.65
CA GLU A 51 28.85 34.84 5.12
C GLU A 51 28.04 35.07 3.82
N TRP A 52 26.82 35.60 4.01
CA TRP A 52 26.18 36.55 3.09
C TRP A 52 25.84 37.84 3.88
N PRO A 53 26.09 39.05 3.35
CA PRO A 53 26.10 40.27 4.15
C PRO A 53 24.68 40.77 4.47
N CYS A 54 24.35 40.78 5.76
CA CYS A 54 23.17 41.45 6.28
C CYS A 54 23.33 42.98 6.16
N ARG A 55 22.41 43.67 5.48
CA ARG A 55 22.27 45.13 5.59
C ARG A 55 21.02 45.44 6.41
N GLU A 56 21.23 46.10 7.54
CA GLU A 56 20.16 46.60 8.41
C GLU A 56 19.27 47.59 7.64
N ALA A 57 17.97 47.34 7.61
CA ALA A 57 16.97 48.34 7.23
C ALA A 57 16.47 49.03 8.50
N ARG A 58 16.87 50.29 8.71
CA ARG A 58 16.36 51.12 9.82
C ARG A 58 14.90 51.48 9.53
N TYR A 59 14.03 51.30 10.52
CA TYR A 59 12.69 51.86 10.51
C TYR A 59 12.74 53.33 10.95
N GLU A 60 12.40 54.25 10.03
CA GLU A 60 12.00 55.62 10.38
C GLU A 60 10.47 55.71 10.32
N THR A 61 9.85 56.18 11.40
CA THR A 61 8.40 56.42 11.49
C THR A 61 8.04 57.83 11.02
N PRO A 62 7.27 58.02 9.94
CA PRO A 62 6.73 59.33 9.59
C PRO A 62 5.64 59.76 10.59
N ARG A 63 5.60 61.05 10.90
CA ARG A 63 4.56 61.65 11.76
C ARG A 63 3.25 61.90 11.00
N ASP A 64 2.20 61.97 11.80
CA ASP A 64 0.80 62.23 11.45
C ASP A 64 0.55 63.53 10.66
N THR A 65 -0.24 63.48 9.59
CA THR A 65 -0.96 64.64 9.01
C THR A 65 -2.24 64.27 8.24
N GLY A 66 -3.34 64.06 8.96
CA GLY A 66 -4.70 64.45 8.53
C GLY A 66 -5.44 63.62 7.44
N PRO A 67 -6.77 63.83 7.26
CA PRO A 67 -7.64 62.81 6.69
C PRO A 67 -8.27 63.16 5.32
N SER A 68 -8.45 62.17 4.43
CA SER A 68 -9.71 62.02 3.65
C SER A 68 -9.79 60.82 2.67
N ARG A 69 -10.97 60.16 2.70
CA ARG A 69 -11.65 59.36 1.65
C ARG A 69 -11.11 57.97 1.21
N PRO A 70 -12.02 57.00 0.93
CA PRO A 70 -11.67 55.67 0.45
C PRO A 70 -11.51 55.59 -1.07
N LEU A 71 -10.60 54.73 -1.54
CA LEU A 71 -10.44 54.36 -2.95
C LEU A 71 -10.92 52.93 -3.21
N ALA A 72 -11.55 52.73 -4.38
CA ALA A 72 -12.11 51.45 -4.82
C ALA A 72 -11.01 50.44 -5.25
N PRO A 73 -11.29 49.12 -5.26
CA PRO A 73 -10.26 48.11 -5.51
C PRO A 73 -9.82 48.06 -6.98
N THR A 74 -8.59 48.50 -7.24
CA THR A 74 -7.92 48.38 -8.54
C THR A 74 -7.39 46.96 -8.76
N GLN A 75 -7.71 46.35 -9.91
CA GLN A 75 -7.17 45.05 -10.31
C GLN A 75 -5.66 45.14 -10.61
N LEU A 76 -4.84 44.39 -9.86
CA LEU A 76 -3.41 44.22 -10.17
C LEU A 76 -3.23 43.19 -11.31
N ARG A 77 -2.83 43.67 -12.49
CA ARG A 77 -2.33 42.82 -13.58
C ARG A 77 -0.83 42.59 -13.42
N TRP A 78 -0.41 41.33 -13.36
CA TRP A 78 1.00 40.96 -13.44
C TRP A 78 1.45 40.81 -14.90
N THR A 79 2.51 41.51 -15.29
CA THR A 79 3.18 41.34 -16.59
C THR A 79 4.57 40.74 -16.39
N VAL A 80 4.77 39.50 -16.85
CA VAL A 80 6.07 38.83 -16.79
C VAL A 80 6.96 39.30 -17.94
N ARG A 81 8.00 40.08 -17.63
CA ARG A 81 9.11 40.31 -18.57
C ARG A 81 10.03 39.09 -18.57
N LYS A 82 10.17 38.41 -19.72
CA LYS A 82 11.27 37.46 -19.94
C LYS A 82 12.58 38.22 -20.10
N THR A 83 13.51 38.06 -19.15
CA THR A 83 14.93 38.34 -19.37
C THR A 83 15.58 37.11 -20.00
N ARG A 84 16.48 37.32 -20.98
CA ARG A 84 17.34 36.26 -21.52
C ARG A 84 18.54 36.09 -20.59
N SER A 85 18.71 34.90 -20.01
CA SER A 85 19.95 34.48 -19.36
C SER A 85 20.93 33.93 -20.40
N ALA A 86 22.24 34.17 -20.18
CA ALA A 86 23.31 33.77 -21.08
C ALA A 86 23.75 32.30 -20.87
N GLU A 87 24.35 31.72 -21.91
CA GLU A 87 24.91 30.36 -21.89
C GLU A 87 26.23 30.28 -21.08
N PRO A 88 26.53 29.14 -20.43
CA PRO A 88 27.81 28.92 -19.76
C PRO A 88 28.93 28.52 -20.74
N PRO A 89 30.22 28.75 -20.39
CA PRO A 89 31.34 28.49 -21.31
C PRO A 89 31.67 27.01 -21.47
N VAL A 90 32.17 26.66 -22.66
CA VAL A 90 32.55 25.29 -23.06
C VAL A 90 33.99 24.97 -22.59
N GLY A 91 34.15 23.84 -21.88
CA GLY A 91 35.46 23.25 -21.55
C GLY A 91 36.02 22.35 -22.67
N PRO A 92 37.32 22.02 -22.65
CA PRO A 92 37.98 21.31 -23.76
C PRO A 92 37.54 19.84 -23.88
N ALA A 93 37.57 19.33 -25.12
CA ALA A 93 37.06 18.01 -25.46
C ALA A 93 38.11 16.89 -25.29
N GLU A 94 37.67 15.74 -24.79
CA GLU A 94 38.40 14.46 -24.82
C GLU A 94 37.75 13.46 -25.81
N PRO A 95 38.50 12.47 -26.32
CA PRO A 95 38.20 11.86 -27.62
C PRO A 95 37.10 10.79 -27.62
N LEU A 96 36.36 10.75 -28.74
CA LEU A 96 35.27 9.81 -29.01
C LEU A 96 35.78 8.38 -29.26
N LEU A 97 35.26 7.40 -28.51
CA LEU A 97 35.36 5.98 -28.86
C LEU A 97 34.33 5.60 -29.95
N PRO A 98 34.66 4.64 -30.84
CA PRO A 98 33.90 4.43 -32.08
C PRO A 98 32.55 3.73 -31.87
N ARG A 99 31.50 4.27 -32.50
CA ARG A 99 30.17 3.65 -32.56
C ARG A 99 30.18 2.39 -33.45
N SER A 100 30.02 1.22 -32.85
CA SER A 100 29.80 -0.03 -33.58
C SER A 100 28.39 -0.09 -34.17
N ARG A 101 28.29 -0.22 -35.50
CA ARG A 101 27.01 -0.49 -36.18
C ARG A 101 26.66 -1.97 -36.03
N CYS A 102 25.73 -2.31 -35.13
CA CYS A 102 25.10 -3.63 -35.14
C CYS A 102 23.84 -3.62 -36.03
N ARG A 103 23.82 -4.49 -37.05
CA ARG A 103 22.61 -4.82 -37.81
C ARG A 103 21.73 -5.77 -36.99
N PRO A 104 20.39 -5.73 -37.10
CA PRO A 104 19.53 -6.74 -36.52
C PRO A 104 19.58 -8.02 -37.38
N THR A 105 20.31 -9.03 -36.90
CA THR A 105 20.19 -10.42 -37.37
C THR A 105 19.74 -11.31 -36.21
N HIS A 106 18.87 -12.29 -36.52
CA HIS A 106 18.13 -13.19 -35.61
C HIS A 106 16.82 -12.65 -35.03
N ARG A 107 15.71 -13.09 -35.64
CA ARG A 107 14.44 -13.34 -34.95
C ARG A 107 14.52 -14.70 -34.26
N PRO A 108 14.10 -14.86 -32.99
CA PRO A 108 13.78 -16.18 -32.45
C PRO A 108 12.41 -16.64 -32.98
N THR A 109 12.36 -17.81 -33.62
CA THR A 109 11.12 -18.47 -34.05
C THR A 109 10.55 -19.33 -32.93
N TRP A 110 9.47 -18.86 -32.28
CA TRP A 110 8.58 -19.71 -31.48
C TRP A 110 7.12 -19.28 -31.69
N MET A 111 6.21 -20.24 -31.50
CA MET A 111 4.76 -20.20 -31.76
C MET A 111 4.34 -20.12 -33.24
N ARG A 112 4.03 -21.30 -33.79
CA ARG A 112 3.06 -21.49 -34.88
C ARG A 112 1.67 -21.63 -34.26
N ASP A 113 0.65 -21.02 -34.85
CA ASP A 113 -0.74 -21.20 -34.43
C ASP A 113 -1.22 -22.66 -34.64
N PRO A 114 -2.02 -23.22 -33.71
CA PRO A 114 -2.68 -24.51 -33.91
C PRO A 114 -3.98 -24.36 -34.72
N PRO A 115 -4.32 -25.30 -35.63
CA PRO A 115 -5.57 -25.26 -36.38
C PRO A 115 -6.78 -25.70 -35.53
N LEU A 116 -7.79 -24.84 -35.42
CA LEU A 116 -9.06 -25.17 -34.74
C LEU A 116 -9.95 -26.08 -35.59
N LEU A 117 -9.90 -27.39 -35.30
CA LEU A 117 -10.81 -28.40 -35.83
C LEU A 117 -12.20 -28.36 -35.15
N LEU A 118 -13.08 -27.47 -35.64
CA LEU A 118 -14.49 -27.43 -35.21
C LEU A 118 -15.33 -28.56 -35.83
N ARG A 119 -15.37 -29.72 -35.16
CA ARG A 119 -16.32 -30.80 -35.47
C ARG A 119 -17.76 -30.35 -35.17
N ARG A 120 -18.54 -30.11 -36.23
CA ARG A 120 -20.01 -29.98 -36.13
C ARG A 120 -20.64 -31.30 -35.66
N ARG A 121 -21.38 -31.27 -34.54
CA ARG A 121 -22.54 -32.17 -34.31
C ARG A 121 -23.79 -31.29 -34.24
N GLY A 122 -24.75 -31.56 -35.13
CA GLY A 122 -25.89 -30.67 -35.33
C GLY A 122 -27.03 -30.91 -34.34
N ARG A 123 -27.77 -29.84 -34.04
CA ARG A 123 -29.20 -29.91 -33.71
C ARG A 123 -29.96 -28.97 -34.66
N ARG A 124 -30.99 -29.50 -35.31
CA ARG A 124 -31.87 -28.73 -36.20
C ARG A 124 -32.81 -27.88 -35.36
N ILE A 125 -32.91 -26.59 -35.65
CA ILE A 125 -34.08 -25.76 -35.28
C ILE A 125 -34.61 -25.15 -36.57
N ARG A 126 -35.88 -25.41 -36.89
CA ARG A 126 -36.57 -24.83 -38.05
C ARG A 126 -36.81 -23.33 -37.81
N ARG A 127 -36.53 -22.49 -38.80
CA ARG A 127 -37.17 -21.17 -38.96
C ARG A 127 -37.77 -21.07 -40.37
N ARG A 128 -38.96 -20.48 -40.46
CA ARG A 128 -39.70 -20.24 -41.71
C ARG A 128 -39.18 -18.98 -42.43
N PRO A 129 -39.40 -18.84 -43.74
CA PRO A 129 -38.81 -17.77 -44.55
C PRO A 129 -39.66 -16.50 -44.58
N GLY A 130 -39.02 -15.38 -44.93
CA GLY A 130 -39.65 -14.12 -45.28
C GLY A 130 -38.59 -13.20 -45.89
N ALA A 131 -38.61 -13.04 -47.21
CA ALA A 131 -37.58 -12.33 -47.97
C ALA A 131 -38.18 -11.17 -48.78
N VAL A 132 -37.55 -9.99 -48.67
CA VAL A 132 -37.59 -8.84 -49.58
C VAL A 132 -36.26 -8.10 -49.32
N GLY A 133 -35.50 -7.54 -50.26
CA GLY A 133 -35.56 -7.50 -51.72
C GLY A 133 -34.31 -6.73 -52.22
N LEU A 134 -33.75 -7.13 -53.36
CA LEU A 134 -32.51 -6.63 -54.00
C LEU A 134 -32.73 -5.23 -54.67
N PRO A 135 -31.75 -4.53 -55.32
CA PRO A 135 -30.47 -5.03 -55.87
C PRO A 135 -29.18 -4.14 -55.88
N TYR A 136 -28.06 -4.83 -56.13
CA TYR A 136 -26.84 -4.53 -56.91
C TYR A 136 -26.51 -3.12 -57.46
N GLY A 137 -25.21 -2.80 -57.39
CA GLY A 137 -24.47 -1.83 -58.22
C GLY A 137 -23.05 -1.59 -57.66
N ALA A 138 -22.07 -2.45 -57.96
CA ALA A 138 -21.12 -2.34 -59.09
C ALA A 138 -19.88 -1.46 -58.78
N VAL A 139 -18.72 -1.86 -59.30
CA VAL A 139 -17.38 -1.42 -58.85
C VAL A 139 -16.78 -0.37 -59.79
N SER A 140 -16.14 0.68 -59.25
CA SER A 140 -15.12 1.43 -60.00
C SER A 140 -14.09 2.15 -59.12
N SER A 141 -12.81 1.81 -59.36
CA SER A 141 -11.60 2.65 -59.35
C SER A 141 -11.40 3.76 -58.31
N PHE A 142 -10.28 3.63 -57.59
CA PHE A 142 -9.50 4.70 -56.98
C PHE A 142 -9.43 5.99 -57.83
N SER A 143 -9.74 7.12 -57.20
CA SER A 143 -9.16 8.42 -57.55
C SER A 143 -9.04 9.27 -56.28
N SER A 144 -7.88 9.89 -56.07
CA SER A 144 -7.59 10.65 -54.85
C SER A 144 -8.10 12.10 -54.96
N PRO A 145 -8.75 12.64 -53.91
CA PRO A 145 -8.82 14.09 -53.73
C PRO A 145 -8.29 14.54 -52.36
N ARG A 146 -7.20 15.32 -52.45
CA ARG A 146 -6.95 16.61 -51.79
C ARG A 146 -7.33 16.80 -50.32
N GLN A 147 -6.33 17.28 -49.57
CA GLN A 147 -6.45 17.88 -48.24
C GLN A 147 -7.65 18.85 -48.14
N ASN A 148 -8.48 18.65 -47.13
CA ASN A 148 -9.29 19.72 -46.54
C ASN A 148 -8.94 19.76 -45.04
N VAL A 149 -8.32 20.86 -44.62
CA VAL A 149 -8.01 21.10 -43.20
C VAL A 149 -9.30 21.53 -42.52
N ALA A 150 -10.01 20.58 -41.91
CA ALA A 150 -11.16 20.89 -41.08
C ALA A 150 -10.71 21.65 -39.83
N GLN A 151 -11.09 22.93 -39.73
CA GLN A 151 -10.88 23.74 -38.53
C GLN A 151 -11.62 23.10 -37.34
N CYS A 152 -10.86 22.61 -36.36
CA CYS A 152 -11.43 22.16 -35.09
C CYS A 152 -12.00 23.37 -34.34
N LYS A 153 -13.33 23.49 -34.31
CA LYS A 153 -14.03 24.44 -33.45
C LYS A 153 -13.90 23.99 -32.00
N HIS A 154 -13.00 24.62 -31.24
CA HIS A 154 -12.98 24.47 -29.78
C HIS A 154 -14.26 25.08 -29.18
N PRO A 155 -14.98 24.36 -28.29
CA PRO A 155 -16.03 24.97 -27.49
C PRO A 155 -15.41 25.91 -26.46
N THR A 156 -15.69 27.22 -26.60
CA THR A 156 -15.38 28.21 -25.58
C THR A 156 -16.36 28.10 -24.41
N TYR A 157 -15.92 27.53 -23.29
CA TYR A 157 -16.69 27.54 -22.06
C TYR A 157 -16.52 28.90 -21.35
N SER A 158 -17.59 29.69 -21.29
CA SER A 158 -17.63 30.91 -20.46
C SER A 158 -17.93 30.54 -19.01
N LEU A 159 -16.96 30.72 -18.12
CA LEU A 159 -17.14 30.60 -16.67
C LEU A 159 -18.00 31.76 -16.15
N SER A 160 -19.30 31.51 -15.97
CA SER A 160 -20.16 32.34 -15.12
C SER A 160 -19.88 31.98 -13.65
N ILE A 161 -19.38 32.95 -12.88
CA ILE A 161 -19.17 32.76 -11.44
C ILE A 161 -20.52 32.85 -10.72
N GLY A 162 -21.22 31.71 -10.70
CA GLY A 162 -22.40 31.46 -9.86
C GLY A 162 -21.99 31.06 -8.44
N ARG A 163 -22.84 31.38 -7.46
CA ARG A 163 -22.55 31.19 -6.03
C ARG A 163 -22.35 29.72 -5.65
N SER A 164 -21.32 29.47 -4.83
CA SER A 164 -21.16 28.36 -3.87
C SER A 164 -21.98 27.10 -4.14
N ALA A 165 -21.42 26.19 -4.94
CA ALA A 165 -21.82 24.79 -4.97
C ALA A 165 -20.66 23.95 -4.44
N SER A 166 -20.89 23.20 -3.36
CA SER A 166 -19.90 22.32 -2.74
C SER A 166 -19.63 21.12 -3.66
N LEU A 167 -18.48 21.13 -4.34
CA LEU A 167 -18.06 20.02 -5.19
C LEU A 167 -17.48 18.86 -4.36
N GLY A 168 -18.32 18.30 -3.48
CA GLY A 168 -18.09 16.94 -3.02
C GLY A 168 -18.34 15.97 -4.18
N VAL A 169 -17.50 14.95 -4.33
CA VAL A 169 -17.79 13.82 -5.24
C VAL A 169 -18.91 13.00 -4.62
N TYR A 170 -20.14 13.51 -4.73
CA TYR A 170 -21.34 12.78 -4.40
C TYR A 170 -21.56 11.72 -5.48
N TYR A 171 -21.76 10.48 -5.04
CA TYR A 171 -22.65 9.60 -5.78
C TYR A 171 -24.00 10.31 -5.89
N GLU A 172 -24.46 10.62 -7.10
CA GLU A 172 -25.86 10.93 -7.31
C GLU A 172 -26.66 9.66 -6.99
N ALA A 173 -27.20 9.59 -5.77
CA ALA A 173 -28.29 8.69 -5.45
C ALA A 173 -29.47 9.08 -6.36
N ARG A 174 -29.58 8.40 -7.51
CA ARG A 174 -30.67 8.62 -8.45
C ARG A 174 -31.98 8.36 -7.70
N GLN A 175 -32.78 9.40 -7.48
CA GLN A 175 -34.18 9.23 -7.12
C GLN A 175 -34.96 8.73 -8.33
N GLY A 176 -34.70 7.48 -8.73
CA GLY A 176 -35.56 6.70 -9.60
C GLY A 176 -36.48 5.86 -8.73
N GLY A 177 -37.79 6.07 -8.85
CA GLY A 177 -38.80 5.30 -8.11
C GLY A 177 -38.87 3.85 -8.57
N GLY A 178 -37.94 3.02 -8.09
CA GLY A 178 -37.89 1.58 -8.31
C GLY A 178 -37.48 0.89 -7.01
N ASN A 179 -38.24 -0.12 -6.59
CA ASN A 179 -38.14 -0.73 -5.26
C ASN A 179 -37.00 -1.77 -5.14
N GLY A 180 -35.82 -1.46 -5.67
CA GLY A 180 -34.67 -2.36 -5.74
C GLY A 180 -33.35 -1.65 -5.50
N LEU A 181 -32.52 -2.25 -4.65
CA LEU A 181 -31.14 -1.81 -4.39
C LEU A 181 -30.33 -1.75 -5.68
N THR A 182 -29.52 -0.71 -5.84
CA THR A 182 -28.56 -0.59 -6.94
C THR A 182 -27.58 -1.75 -6.96
N GLU A 183 -27.04 -2.09 -8.14
CA GLU A 183 -26.05 -3.16 -8.29
C GLU A 183 -24.81 -2.95 -7.39
N SER A 184 -24.47 -1.70 -7.07
CA SER A 184 -23.45 -1.35 -6.08
C SER A 184 -23.84 -1.64 -4.62
N GLU A 185 -25.08 -1.39 -4.22
CA GLU A 185 -25.60 -1.70 -2.87
C GLU A 185 -25.79 -3.21 -2.65
N GLN A 186 -25.86 -3.99 -3.73
CA GLN A 186 -25.88 -5.45 -3.65
C GLN A 186 -24.50 -6.04 -3.34
N LEU A 187 -23.41 -5.33 -3.70
CA LEU A 187 -22.03 -5.79 -3.60
C LEU A 187 -21.28 -5.32 -2.36
N LEU A 188 -21.73 -4.26 -1.67
CA LEU A 188 -21.15 -3.81 -0.40
C LEU A 188 -22.18 -3.89 0.72
N ARG A 189 -21.82 -4.52 1.84
CA ARG A 189 -22.65 -4.54 3.06
C ARG A 189 -21.86 -4.00 4.25
N VAL A 190 -22.47 -3.04 4.95
CA VAL A 190 -22.02 -2.61 6.28
C VAL A 190 -22.74 -3.49 7.30
N GLY A 191 -22.03 -4.00 8.31
CA GLY A 191 -22.64 -4.74 9.41
C GLY A 191 -23.59 -3.87 10.24
N GLU A 192 -24.56 -4.49 10.91
CA GLU A 192 -25.63 -3.78 11.63
C GLU A 192 -25.10 -2.78 12.67
N GLU A 193 -24.11 -3.18 13.48
CA GLU A 193 -23.55 -2.35 14.54
C GLU A 193 -22.75 -1.14 14.00
N PRO A 194 -21.80 -1.28 13.05
CA PRO A 194 -21.21 -0.12 12.36
C PRO A 194 -22.22 0.73 11.59
N GLN A 195 -23.25 0.12 10.98
CA GLN A 195 -24.28 0.85 10.25
C GLN A 195 -25.10 1.75 11.18
N GLU A 196 -25.46 1.26 12.36
CA GLU A 196 -26.15 2.05 13.38
C GLU A 196 -25.26 3.16 13.94
N ALA A 197 -24.00 2.84 14.25
CA ALA A 197 -23.03 3.85 14.69
C ALA A 197 -22.87 4.97 13.66
N LEU A 198 -22.71 4.65 12.37
CA LEU A 198 -22.64 5.64 11.30
C LEU A 198 -23.93 6.48 11.18
N ARG A 199 -25.12 5.86 11.36
CA ARG A 199 -26.41 6.55 11.33
C ARG A 199 -26.52 7.63 12.41
N VAL A 200 -26.00 7.37 13.61
CA VAL A 200 -25.98 8.34 14.72
C VAL A 200 -24.70 9.19 14.79
N ARG A 201 -23.80 9.06 13.80
CA ARG A 201 -22.46 9.71 13.74
C ARG A 201 -21.52 9.33 14.91
N GLY A 202 -21.69 8.13 15.44
CA GLY A 202 -20.79 7.51 16.40
C GLY A 202 -19.44 7.10 15.79
N PRO A 203 -18.42 6.86 16.64
CA PRO A 203 -17.09 6.44 16.20
C PRO A 203 -17.08 5.00 15.67
N VAL A 204 -16.47 4.81 14.50
CA VAL A 204 -16.24 3.51 13.87
C VAL A 204 -14.79 3.45 13.38
N VAL A 205 -14.09 2.35 13.65
CA VAL A 205 -12.73 2.09 13.18
C VAL A 205 -12.74 0.88 12.27
N ALA A 206 -12.33 1.05 11.01
CA ALA A 206 -12.19 -0.05 10.08
C ALA A 206 -10.91 -0.87 10.36
N LEU A 207 -11.00 -2.19 10.23
CA LEU A 207 -9.88 -3.12 10.46
C LEU A 207 -9.64 -3.99 9.21
N GLU A 208 -8.38 -4.33 8.92
CA GLU A 208 -8.06 -5.26 7.81
C GLU A 208 -8.20 -6.72 8.23
N SER A 209 -8.50 -7.60 7.26
CA SER A 209 -8.55 -9.05 7.48
C SER A 209 -7.37 -9.82 6.88
N ALA A 210 -6.50 -9.19 6.07
CA ALA A 210 -5.28 -9.83 5.58
C ALA A 210 -4.33 -10.22 6.73
N VAL A 211 -4.29 -9.46 7.82
CA VAL A 211 -3.50 -9.83 9.01
C VAL A 211 -4.01 -11.13 9.66
N LEU A 212 -5.33 -11.29 9.75
CA LEU A 212 -6.00 -12.46 10.34
C LEU A 212 -5.93 -13.72 9.45
N THR A 213 -5.91 -13.52 8.14
CA THR A 213 -5.98 -14.59 7.14
C THR A 213 -4.61 -15.01 6.60
N HIS A 214 -3.63 -14.10 6.53
CA HIS A 214 -2.33 -14.31 5.88
C HIS A 214 -1.13 -13.72 6.64
N GLY A 215 -1.35 -12.90 7.68
CA GLY A 215 -0.28 -12.24 8.44
C GLY A 215 0.10 -12.94 9.75
N LEU A 216 -0.83 -13.68 10.34
CA LEU A 216 -0.65 -14.39 11.62
C LEU A 216 -1.10 -15.86 11.49
N PRO A 217 -0.39 -16.81 12.12
CA PRO A 217 -0.82 -18.20 12.19
C PRO A 217 -1.95 -18.37 13.23
N HIS A 218 -2.69 -19.46 13.14
CA HIS A 218 -3.59 -19.90 14.23
C HIS A 218 -2.77 -20.44 15.41
N PRO A 219 -3.12 -20.13 16.69
CA PRO A 219 -4.27 -19.36 17.15
C PRO A 219 -4.05 -17.84 17.26
N ALA A 220 -2.83 -17.35 17.05
CA ALA A 220 -2.48 -15.93 17.19
C ALA A 220 -3.35 -14.98 16.34
N ASN A 221 -3.83 -15.44 15.18
CA ASN A 221 -4.77 -14.66 14.38
C ASN A 221 -6.12 -14.39 15.09
N ILE A 222 -6.68 -15.36 15.80
CA ILE A 222 -7.92 -15.17 16.58
C ILE A 222 -7.64 -14.28 17.79
N GLU A 223 -6.49 -14.47 18.45
CA GLU A 223 -6.06 -13.60 19.55
C GLU A 223 -5.89 -12.13 19.12
N ALA A 224 -5.38 -11.89 17.90
CA ALA A 224 -5.28 -10.54 17.34
C ALA A 224 -6.65 -9.92 17.07
N LEU A 225 -7.60 -10.68 16.49
CA LEU A 225 -8.98 -10.22 16.33
C LEU A 225 -9.59 -9.84 17.69
N ASP A 226 -9.41 -10.70 18.68
CA ASP A 226 -9.85 -10.50 20.06
C ASP A 226 -9.29 -9.22 20.70
N ARG A 227 -7.99 -8.96 20.51
CA ARG A 227 -7.33 -7.74 21.01
C ARG A 227 -7.87 -6.49 20.30
N MET A 228 -7.84 -6.47 18.96
CA MET A 228 -8.32 -5.33 18.16
C MET A 228 -9.80 -4.98 18.42
N GLU A 229 -10.67 -5.99 18.56
CA GLU A 229 -12.10 -5.76 18.85
C GLU A 229 -12.30 -5.17 20.25
N ARG A 230 -11.52 -5.59 21.25
CA ARG A 230 -11.59 -5.04 22.61
C ARG A 230 -11.06 -3.61 22.68
N GLU A 231 -9.85 -3.35 22.21
CA GLU A 231 -9.22 -2.01 22.30
C GLU A 231 -10.08 -0.94 21.60
N ALA A 232 -10.67 -1.28 20.44
CA ALA A 232 -11.63 -0.39 19.78
C ALA A 232 -12.85 -0.09 20.66
N ARG A 233 -13.44 -1.12 21.30
CA ARG A 233 -14.65 -0.98 22.13
C ARG A 233 -14.38 -0.29 23.46
N ASP A 234 -13.24 -0.55 24.08
CA ASP A 234 -12.80 0.09 25.33
C ASP A 234 -12.45 1.58 25.10
N ALA A 235 -11.97 1.93 23.89
CA ALA A 235 -11.88 3.30 23.41
C ALA A 235 -13.25 3.92 22.99
N GLY A 236 -14.36 3.19 23.13
CA GLY A 236 -15.72 3.64 22.82
C GLY A 236 -16.08 3.64 21.34
N ALA A 237 -15.30 2.98 20.48
CA ALA A 237 -15.52 2.86 19.04
C ALA A 237 -16.06 1.48 18.63
N ILE A 238 -16.80 1.43 17.52
CA ILE A 238 -17.23 0.17 16.93
C ILE A 238 -16.15 -0.34 15.95
N PRO A 239 -15.61 -1.56 16.14
CA PRO A 239 -14.71 -2.18 15.17
C PRO A 239 -15.48 -2.64 13.93
N ALA A 240 -14.90 -2.40 12.74
CA ALA A 240 -15.49 -2.76 11.46
C ALA A 240 -14.49 -3.53 10.58
N THR A 241 -14.34 -4.82 10.84
CA THR A 241 -13.46 -5.71 10.07
C THR A 241 -13.95 -5.88 8.63
N CYS A 242 -13.09 -5.55 7.65
CA CYS A 242 -13.41 -5.60 6.23
C CYS A 242 -12.97 -6.92 5.60
N LEU A 243 -13.85 -7.63 4.88
CA LEU A 243 -13.55 -8.89 4.18
C LEU A 243 -14.39 -9.05 2.90
N VAL A 244 -14.08 -10.04 2.06
CA VAL A 244 -15.01 -10.51 1.01
C VAL A 244 -15.45 -11.95 1.32
N HIS A 245 -16.74 -12.24 1.15
CA HIS A 245 -17.31 -13.59 1.25
C HIS A 245 -18.64 -13.68 0.48
N ASP A 246 -18.93 -14.82 -0.16
CA ASP A 246 -20.08 -15.08 -1.06
C ASP A 246 -20.42 -13.92 -2.03
N GLY A 247 -19.39 -13.26 -2.55
CA GLY A 247 -19.54 -12.17 -3.52
C GLY A 247 -19.92 -10.82 -2.94
N ILE A 248 -19.86 -10.67 -1.62
CA ILE A 248 -20.15 -9.44 -0.87
C ILE A 248 -18.86 -8.88 -0.27
N LEU A 249 -18.63 -7.58 -0.45
CA LEU A 249 -17.64 -6.79 0.27
C LEU A 249 -18.26 -6.34 1.60
N TRP A 250 -17.85 -6.99 2.69
CA TRP A 250 -18.30 -6.67 4.03
C TRP A 250 -17.42 -5.59 4.67
N VAL A 251 -18.05 -4.68 5.40
CA VAL A 251 -17.41 -3.70 6.28
C VAL A 251 -18.03 -3.84 7.67
N GLY A 252 -17.28 -4.42 8.59
CA GLY A 252 -17.83 -4.95 9.84
C GLY A 252 -18.61 -6.24 9.63
N ALA A 253 -17.94 -7.25 9.08
CA ALA A 253 -18.47 -8.61 9.08
C ALA A 253 -18.72 -9.09 10.52
N ALA A 254 -19.77 -9.89 10.72
CA ALA A 254 -20.01 -10.54 11.99
C ALA A 254 -18.82 -11.43 12.37
N ARG A 255 -18.48 -11.49 13.67
CA ARG A 255 -17.29 -12.20 14.16
C ARG A 255 -17.18 -13.65 13.65
N SER A 256 -18.27 -14.41 13.66
CA SER A 256 -18.29 -15.78 13.15
C SER A 256 -17.90 -15.89 11.67
N LEU A 257 -18.24 -14.88 10.86
CA LEU A 257 -17.86 -14.81 9.45
C LEU A 257 -16.37 -14.43 9.27
N VAL A 258 -15.82 -13.59 10.18
CA VAL A 258 -14.38 -13.30 10.21
C VAL A 258 -13.59 -14.57 10.56
N GLU A 259 -14.05 -15.32 11.57
CA GLU A 259 -13.46 -16.60 11.98
C GLU A 259 -13.56 -17.67 10.87
N GLU A 260 -14.71 -17.77 10.19
CA GLU A 260 -14.92 -18.65 9.04
C GLU A 260 -13.92 -18.33 7.90
N VAL A 261 -13.84 -17.06 7.49
CA VAL A 261 -12.92 -16.61 6.43
C VAL A 261 -11.45 -16.75 6.85
N ALA A 262 -11.13 -16.70 8.15
CA ALA A 262 -9.79 -16.95 8.67
C ALA A 262 -9.43 -18.45 8.73
N ALA A 263 -10.41 -19.34 8.86
CA ALA A 263 -10.25 -20.79 8.86
C ALA A 263 -10.22 -21.39 7.44
N ASP A 264 -10.96 -20.81 6.49
CA ASP A 264 -11.09 -21.26 5.09
C ASP A 264 -9.71 -21.45 4.42
N PRO A 265 -9.30 -22.69 4.05
CA PRO A 265 -7.97 -22.94 3.48
C PRO A 265 -7.83 -22.43 2.04
N ASP A 266 -8.94 -22.21 1.32
CA ASP A 266 -8.96 -21.75 -0.07
C ASP A 266 -9.15 -20.23 -0.18
N ARG A 267 -9.19 -19.52 0.96
CA ARG A 267 -9.29 -18.05 1.05
C ARG A 267 -8.21 -17.35 0.23
N GLU A 268 -8.57 -16.25 -0.42
CA GLU A 268 -7.61 -15.43 -1.17
C GLU A 268 -7.12 -14.21 -0.36
N LYS A 269 -5.89 -13.77 -0.63
CA LYS A 269 -5.41 -12.43 -0.26
C LYS A 269 -5.79 -11.44 -1.36
N ALA A 270 -6.63 -10.46 -1.05
CA ALA A 270 -7.14 -9.48 -2.01
C ALA A 270 -6.66 -8.05 -1.71
N SER A 271 -5.98 -7.45 -2.68
CA SER A 271 -5.78 -6.00 -2.77
C SER A 271 -6.90 -5.35 -3.59
N VAL A 272 -6.93 -4.03 -3.69
CA VAL A 272 -7.99 -3.26 -4.38
C VAL A 272 -8.23 -3.72 -5.82
N ARG A 273 -7.17 -4.17 -6.52
CA ARG A 273 -7.26 -4.71 -7.90
C ARG A 273 -7.96 -6.08 -7.98
N ASP A 274 -7.94 -6.85 -6.88
CA ASP A 274 -8.42 -8.22 -6.85
C ASP A 274 -9.92 -8.28 -6.51
N LEU A 275 -10.47 -7.23 -5.89
CA LEU A 275 -11.87 -7.12 -5.44
C LEU A 275 -12.90 -7.54 -6.50
N GLY A 276 -12.80 -6.99 -7.72
CA GLY A 276 -13.76 -7.31 -8.79
C GLY A 276 -13.78 -8.79 -9.16
N ARG A 277 -12.62 -9.46 -9.12
CA ARG A 277 -12.50 -10.90 -9.35
C ARG A 277 -13.02 -11.69 -8.16
N ALA A 278 -12.67 -11.30 -6.93
CA ALA A 278 -13.10 -11.97 -5.70
C ALA A 278 -14.63 -11.96 -5.56
N LEU A 279 -15.25 -10.78 -5.75
CA LEU A 279 -16.70 -10.59 -5.71
C LEU A 279 -17.41 -11.43 -6.79
N THR A 280 -16.94 -11.36 -8.04
CA THR A 280 -17.57 -12.12 -9.15
C THR A 280 -17.45 -13.63 -8.96
N ARG A 281 -16.32 -14.12 -8.40
CA ARG A 281 -16.11 -15.56 -8.13
C ARG A 281 -16.74 -16.04 -6.83
N ARG A 282 -17.20 -15.13 -5.98
CA ARG A 282 -17.78 -15.41 -4.66
C ARG A 282 -16.86 -16.16 -3.70
N VAL A 283 -15.55 -15.97 -3.84
CA VAL A 283 -14.55 -16.55 -2.94
C VAL A 283 -14.46 -15.78 -1.64
N SER A 284 -14.13 -16.46 -0.54
CA SER A 284 -13.64 -15.81 0.68
C SER A 284 -12.33 -15.09 0.39
N ALA A 285 -12.17 -13.85 0.84
CA ALA A 285 -10.88 -13.16 0.75
C ALA A 285 -10.61 -12.22 1.93
N GLY A 286 -9.38 -12.34 2.46
CA GLY A 286 -8.82 -11.39 3.40
C GLY A 286 -8.30 -10.16 2.68
N LEU A 287 -8.76 -8.99 3.10
CA LEU A 287 -8.42 -7.71 2.48
C LEU A 287 -7.16 -7.11 3.06
N THR A 288 -6.25 -6.67 2.20
CA THR A 288 -5.09 -5.86 2.61
C THR A 288 -5.52 -4.44 3.00
N VAL A 289 -4.62 -3.67 3.59
CA VAL A 289 -4.74 -2.22 3.80
C VAL A 289 -5.40 -1.49 2.61
N SER A 290 -4.87 -1.61 1.38
CA SER A 290 -5.45 -0.98 0.17
C SER A 290 -6.93 -1.31 -0.05
N ALA A 291 -7.31 -2.59 0.02
CA ALA A 291 -8.70 -3.00 -0.17
C ALA A 291 -9.60 -2.60 1.01
N SER A 292 -9.06 -2.61 2.23
CA SER A 292 -9.77 -2.23 3.46
C SER A 292 -10.03 -0.73 3.52
N LEU A 293 -9.06 0.11 3.12
CA LEU A 293 -9.22 1.55 2.95
C LEU A 293 -10.30 1.87 1.92
N PHE A 294 -10.28 1.18 0.77
CA PHE A 294 -11.32 1.34 -0.26
C PHE A 294 -12.72 1.00 0.30
N ALA A 295 -12.86 -0.13 1.00
CA ALA A 295 -14.12 -0.57 1.58
C ALA A 295 -14.61 0.40 2.66
N ALA A 296 -13.74 0.80 3.60
CA ALA A 296 -14.01 1.76 4.66
C ALA A 296 -14.46 3.11 4.12
N HIS A 297 -13.75 3.64 3.10
CA HIS A 297 -14.12 4.89 2.44
C HIS A 297 -15.52 4.81 1.79
N ARG A 298 -15.86 3.68 1.16
CA ARG A 298 -17.18 3.47 0.55
C ARG A 298 -18.30 3.30 1.58
N ALA A 299 -17.99 2.79 2.77
CA ALA A 299 -18.91 2.77 3.92
C ALA A 299 -19.02 4.12 4.66
N GLY A 300 -18.22 5.14 4.29
CA GLY A 300 -18.20 6.45 4.96
C GLY A 300 -17.38 6.50 6.25
N ILE A 301 -16.63 5.44 6.58
CA ILE A 301 -15.72 5.39 7.73
C ILE A 301 -14.49 6.26 7.45
N ARG A 302 -14.01 6.97 8.49
CA ARG A 302 -12.92 7.95 8.40
C ARG A 302 -11.62 7.56 9.10
N VAL A 303 -11.64 6.49 9.90
CA VAL A 303 -10.48 5.97 10.64
C VAL A 303 -10.30 4.49 10.32
N PHE A 304 -9.06 4.11 10.03
CA PHE A 304 -8.66 2.74 9.73
C PHE A 304 -7.41 2.39 10.55
N ALA A 305 -7.37 1.18 11.10
CA ALA A 305 -6.24 0.67 11.86
C ALA A 305 -5.70 -0.65 11.25
N THR A 306 -4.38 -0.78 11.28
CA THR A 306 -3.61 -1.97 10.88
C THR A 306 -2.33 -2.01 11.70
N GLY A 307 -1.72 -3.17 11.87
CA GLY A 307 -0.40 -3.23 12.51
C GLY A 307 0.67 -2.49 11.71
N GLY A 308 0.62 -2.53 10.38
CA GLY A 308 1.61 -1.84 9.55
C GLY A 308 1.21 -1.75 8.09
N ILE A 309 1.48 -0.62 7.44
CA ILE A 309 1.19 -0.45 6.01
C ILE A 309 2.15 -1.28 5.15
N GLY A 310 1.73 -1.64 3.93
CA GLY A 310 2.67 -1.96 2.86
C GLY A 310 3.39 -0.72 2.36
N GLY A 311 4.42 -0.91 1.53
CA GLY A 311 5.30 0.17 1.10
C GLY A 311 6.15 -0.23 -0.10
N VAL A 312 7.30 0.42 -0.25
CA VAL A 312 8.31 0.08 -1.25
C VAL A 312 9.13 -1.11 -0.75
N HIS A 313 9.34 -2.13 -1.58
CA HIS A 313 10.17 -3.28 -1.22
C HIS A 313 11.67 -2.95 -1.35
N LEU A 314 12.54 -3.68 -0.62
CA LEU A 314 13.99 -3.42 -0.58
C LEU A 314 14.68 -3.50 -1.96
N ASP A 315 14.17 -4.36 -2.83
CA ASP A 315 14.62 -4.59 -4.21
C ASP A 315 13.82 -3.81 -5.27
N ALA A 316 12.90 -2.93 -4.87
CA ALA A 316 11.98 -2.24 -5.77
C ALA A 316 12.66 -1.36 -6.83
N SER A 317 13.93 -0.96 -6.63
CA SER A 317 14.73 -0.28 -7.66
C SER A 317 15.03 -1.14 -8.88
N GLU A 318 14.94 -2.47 -8.74
CA GLU A 318 15.14 -3.45 -9.81
C GLU A 318 13.81 -4.11 -10.23
N THR A 319 12.94 -4.44 -9.25
CA THR A 319 11.69 -5.18 -9.47
C THR A 319 10.47 -4.31 -9.75
N GLY A 320 10.47 -3.06 -9.29
CA GLY A 320 9.29 -2.20 -9.26
C GLY A 320 8.22 -2.63 -8.24
N ASP A 321 8.54 -3.50 -7.27
CA ASP A 321 7.58 -4.01 -6.29
C ASP A 321 7.23 -2.95 -5.23
N ILE A 322 6.08 -2.30 -5.42
CA ILE A 322 5.56 -1.22 -4.57
C ILE A 322 4.10 -1.55 -4.22
N SER A 323 3.77 -1.50 -2.93
CA SER A 323 2.41 -1.81 -2.46
C SER A 323 1.39 -0.82 -3.01
N ALA A 324 0.24 -1.36 -3.46
CA ALA A 324 -0.94 -0.59 -3.83
C ALA A 324 -1.52 0.23 -2.65
N ASP A 325 -1.11 -0.06 -1.42
CA ASP A 325 -1.50 0.70 -0.22
C ASP A 325 -1.12 2.19 -0.35
N LEU A 326 0.08 2.49 -0.87
CA LEU A 326 0.55 3.88 -1.02
C LEU A 326 -0.32 4.70 -1.99
N LEU A 327 -0.78 4.07 -3.07
CA LEU A 327 -1.71 4.68 -4.04
C LEU A 327 -3.13 4.84 -3.48
N GLN A 328 -3.56 4.01 -2.52
CA GLN A 328 -4.84 4.22 -1.86
C GLN A 328 -4.74 5.32 -0.80
N LEU A 329 -3.65 5.39 -0.06
CA LEU A 329 -3.35 6.48 0.87
C LEU A 329 -3.30 7.84 0.16
N SER A 330 -2.82 7.91 -1.09
CA SER A 330 -2.75 9.16 -1.87
C SER A 330 -4.08 9.63 -2.48
N CYS A 331 -5.17 8.87 -2.36
CA CYS A 331 -6.48 9.25 -2.95
C CYS A 331 -7.71 8.94 -2.08
N LEU A 332 -7.54 8.37 -0.88
CA LEU A 332 -8.62 8.09 0.06
C LEU A 332 -8.43 8.89 1.35
N PRO A 333 -9.28 9.91 1.63
CA PRO A 333 -9.13 10.80 2.78
C PRO A 333 -9.60 10.14 4.09
N LEU A 334 -8.80 9.19 4.59
CA LEU A 334 -8.94 8.50 5.87
C LEU A 334 -7.70 8.74 6.74
N VAL A 335 -7.87 8.68 8.05
CA VAL A 335 -6.74 8.53 8.99
C VAL A 335 -6.38 7.05 9.06
N THR A 336 -5.12 6.72 8.77
CA THR A 336 -4.56 5.37 8.86
C THR A 336 -3.60 5.32 10.05
N VAL A 337 -4.01 4.64 11.12
CA VAL A 337 -3.17 4.38 12.29
C VAL A 337 -2.44 3.05 12.09
N CYS A 338 -1.13 3.05 12.30
CA CYS A 338 -0.29 1.86 12.14
C CYS A 338 1.04 2.00 12.89
N SER A 339 1.74 0.90 13.16
CA SER A 339 3.15 0.95 13.59
C SER A 339 4.11 1.14 12.42
N GLY A 340 3.78 2.08 11.54
CA GLY A 340 4.57 2.42 10.36
C GLY A 340 4.49 1.38 9.24
N ALA A 341 5.53 1.29 8.42
CA ALA A 341 5.63 0.27 7.37
C ALA A 341 6.21 -1.03 7.92
N LYS A 342 5.70 -2.18 7.46
CA LYS A 342 6.16 -3.52 7.88
C LYS A 342 7.69 -3.63 7.79
N SER A 343 8.37 -4.14 8.83
CA SER A 343 9.84 -4.13 8.99
C SER A 343 10.66 -4.86 7.91
N VAL A 344 9.99 -5.56 6.97
CA VAL A 344 10.58 -6.22 5.80
C VAL A 344 10.71 -5.29 4.57
N LEU A 345 10.29 -4.04 4.69
CA LEU A 345 10.17 -3.06 3.61
C LEU A 345 11.25 -1.97 3.68
N ASP A 346 11.40 -1.22 2.59
CA ASP A 346 12.25 -0.04 2.52
C ASP A 346 11.51 1.18 3.08
N ILE A 347 11.71 1.46 4.37
CA ILE A 347 11.12 2.62 5.04
C ILE A 347 11.50 3.95 4.37
N PRO A 348 12.79 4.28 4.10
CA PRO A 348 13.13 5.56 3.49
C PRO A 348 12.48 5.75 2.11
N ARG A 349 12.53 4.74 1.22
CA ARG A 349 11.84 4.83 -0.08
C ARG A 349 10.32 4.88 0.05
N THR A 350 9.74 4.28 1.10
CA THR A 350 8.31 4.39 1.39
C THR A 350 7.93 5.82 1.80
N LEU A 351 8.75 6.49 2.63
CA LEU A 351 8.53 7.88 3.01
C LEU A 351 8.71 8.84 1.82
N GLU A 352 9.74 8.66 1.00
CA GLU A 352 9.95 9.43 -0.25
C GLU A 352 8.77 9.26 -1.23
N TYR A 353 8.19 8.07 -1.31
CA TYR A 353 6.99 7.83 -2.12
C TYR A 353 5.78 8.56 -1.54
N LEU A 354 5.57 8.51 -0.22
CA LEU A 354 4.46 9.18 0.46
C LEU A 354 4.57 10.72 0.32
N GLU A 355 5.78 11.29 0.45
CA GLU A 355 6.05 12.69 0.14
C GLU A 355 5.68 13.03 -1.31
N THR A 356 6.21 12.27 -2.27
CA THR A 356 5.94 12.45 -3.71
C THR A 356 4.45 12.36 -4.03
N ALA A 357 3.72 11.49 -3.34
CA ALA A 357 2.29 11.27 -3.50
C ALA A 357 1.41 12.27 -2.73
N GLY A 358 1.99 13.21 -1.97
CA GLY A 358 1.26 14.18 -1.17
C GLY A 358 0.51 13.56 0.02
N VAL A 359 1.02 12.46 0.58
CA VAL A 359 0.46 11.83 1.78
C VAL A 359 1.21 12.33 3.02
N PRO A 360 0.60 13.17 3.87
CA PRO A 360 1.20 13.56 5.13
C PRO A 360 1.36 12.36 6.08
N VAL A 361 2.54 12.26 6.68
CA VAL A 361 2.93 11.24 7.65
C VAL A 361 3.24 11.94 8.97
N LEU A 362 2.68 11.43 10.07
CA LEU A 362 2.90 11.91 11.44
C LEU A 362 3.37 10.76 12.33
N ALA A 363 4.05 11.06 13.44
CA ALA A 363 4.37 10.09 14.48
C ALA A 363 3.68 10.47 15.80
N TYR A 364 2.95 9.52 16.39
CA TYR A 364 2.31 9.71 17.70
C TYR A 364 3.34 9.53 18.81
N ASN A 365 3.57 10.59 19.58
CA ASN A 365 4.52 10.67 20.69
C ASN A 365 5.98 10.24 20.39
N SER A 366 6.38 10.25 19.12
CA SER A 366 7.73 9.93 18.64
C SER A 366 8.21 11.00 17.65
N GLU A 367 9.53 11.18 17.55
CA GLU A 367 10.19 12.03 16.54
C GLU A 367 10.40 11.30 15.20
N THR A 368 10.34 9.96 15.20
CA THR A 368 10.61 9.11 14.04
C THR A 368 9.42 8.24 13.69
N PHE A 369 9.31 7.92 12.39
CA PHE A 369 8.33 6.98 11.89
C PHE A 369 8.65 5.57 12.43
N PRO A 370 7.69 4.83 12.99
CA PRO A 370 7.98 3.50 13.55
C PRO A 370 8.42 2.49 12.49
N ALA A 371 9.17 1.48 12.92
CA ALA A 371 9.63 0.37 12.08
C ALA A 371 8.92 -0.96 12.41
N PHE A 372 7.60 -0.91 12.63
CA PHE A 372 6.72 -2.04 12.91
C PHE A 372 7.14 -2.83 14.16
N CYS A 373 7.76 -4.01 14.05
CA CYS A 373 8.25 -4.73 15.23
C CYS A 373 9.50 -4.08 15.86
N VAL A 374 10.16 -3.13 15.17
CA VAL A 374 11.31 -2.38 15.66
C VAL A 374 10.86 -0.98 16.05
N LEU A 375 11.26 -0.51 17.24
CA LEU A 375 10.77 0.74 17.83
C LEU A 375 11.08 1.97 16.97
N ASP A 376 12.33 2.11 16.53
CA ASP A 376 12.84 3.27 15.81
C ASP A 376 13.37 2.88 14.41
N SER A 377 12.93 3.61 13.38
CA SER A 377 13.44 3.48 12.02
C SER A 377 14.66 4.37 11.73
N GLY A 378 14.89 5.39 12.54
CA GLY A 378 15.87 6.46 12.30
C GLY A 378 15.40 7.56 11.32
N PHE A 379 14.16 7.48 10.80
CA PHE A 379 13.63 8.46 9.85
C PHE A 379 12.64 9.42 10.54
N ALA A 380 13.02 10.69 10.62
CA ALA A 380 12.23 11.72 11.28
C ALA A 380 10.94 12.06 10.50
N VAL A 381 9.84 12.25 11.22
CA VAL A 381 8.56 12.77 10.70
C VAL A 381 7.93 13.71 11.74
N PRO A 382 7.01 14.61 11.37
CA PRO A 382 6.37 15.50 12.34
C PRO A 382 5.68 14.73 13.48
N ARG A 383 6.07 15.05 14.72
CA ARG A 383 5.45 14.56 15.95
C ARG A 383 4.05 15.16 16.14
N VAL A 384 3.16 14.36 16.70
CA VAL A 384 1.89 14.78 17.32
C VAL A 384 1.72 14.13 18.68
N GLU A 385 1.08 14.82 19.62
CA GLU A 385 1.05 14.41 21.04
C GLU A 385 -0.33 13.89 21.48
N SER A 386 -1.39 14.18 20.72
CA SER A 386 -2.76 13.80 21.09
C SER A 386 -3.62 13.33 19.89
N ALA A 387 -4.58 12.44 20.17
CA ALA A 387 -5.61 12.06 19.22
C ALA A 387 -6.49 13.26 18.80
N ALA A 388 -6.64 14.26 19.67
CA ALA A 388 -7.38 15.49 19.38
C ALA A 388 -6.69 16.35 18.31
N GLU A 389 -5.36 16.44 18.36
CA GLU A 389 -4.52 17.10 17.35
C GLU A 389 -4.61 16.39 16.00
N ILE A 390 -4.44 15.06 15.97
CA ILE A 390 -4.64 14.23 14.76
C ILE A 390 -6.03 14.48 14.15
N ALA A 391 -7.08 14.46 14.97
CA ALA A 391 -8.45 14.70 14.54
C ALA A 391 -8.68 16.16 14.04
N HIS A 392 -7.93 17.14 14.55
CA HIS A 392 -7.97 18.52 14.07
C HIS A 392 -7.29 18.67 12.71
N ILE A 393 -6.12 18.05 12.52
CA ILE A 393 -5.38 18.00 11.25
C ILE A 393 -6.24 17.34 10.16
N ALA A 394 -6.76 16.13 10.44
CA ALA A 394 -7.60 15.39 9.50
C ALA A 394 -8.87 16.16 9.11
N ARG A 395 -9.56 16.78 10.09
CA ARG A 395 -10.75 17.62 9.83
C ARG A 395 -10.42 18.85 8.99
N THR A 396 -9.25 19.45 9.19
CA THR A 396 -8.79 20.58 8.37
C THR A 396 -8.50 20.16 6.93
N GLN A 397 -7.85 19.02 6.73
CA GLN A 397 -7.65 18.41 5.40
C GLN A 397 -8.99 18.13 4.69
N TRP A 398 -9.95 17.52 5.37
CA TRP A 398 -11.28 17.26 4.81
C TRP A 398 -12.05 18.54 4.45
N ASN A 399 -11.96 19.58 5.28
CA ASN A 399 -12.57 20.88 5.00
C ASN A 399 -11.94 21.58 3.78
N LEU A 400 -10.64 21.37 3.54
CA LEU A 400 -9.92 21.85 2.35
C LEU A 400 -10.13 20.96 1.12
N GLN A 401 -10.91 19.88 1.23
CA GLN A 401 -11.08 18.85 0.19
C GLN A 401 -9.74 18.23 -0.26
N TYR A 402 -8.79 18.11 0.68
CA TYR A 402 -7.47 17.51 0.41
C TYR A 402 -7.64 16.05 -0.05
N PRO A 403 -6.99 15.61 -1.15
CA PRO A 403 -7.32 14.36 -1.81
C PRO A 403 -6.72 13.11 -1.15
N ALA A 404 -5.68 13.27 -0.34
CA ALA A 404 -4.98 12.17 0.31
C ALA A 404 -5.47 11.93 1.75
N GLY A 405 -5.16 10.74 2.27
CA GLY A 405 -5.31 10.38 3.67
C GLY A 405 -4.16 10.90 4.55
N LEU A 406 -4.22 10.55 5.82
CA LEU A 406 -3.24 10.90 6.84
C LEU A 406 -2.67 9.61 7.44
N VAL A 407 -1.35 9.40 7.34
CA VAL A 407 -0.68 8.26 7.99
C VAL A 407 -0.21 8.69 9.37
N VAL A 408 -0.58 7.93 10.40
CA VAL A 408 -0.13 8.13 11.78
C VAL A 408 0.63 6.88 12.23
N GLY A 409 1.93 7.05 12.43
CA GLY A 409 2.82 6.07 13.01
C GLY A 409 2.69 6.03 14.54
N ASN A 410 2.13 4.96 15.10
CA ASN A 410 2.12 4.67 16.53
C ASN A 410 3.20 3.62 16.87
N PRO A 411 4.27 3.95 17.60
CA PRO A 411 5.31 2.99 17.95
C PRO A 411 4.76 1.77 18.71
N ILE A 412 5.34 0.59 18.46
CA ILE A 412 5.13 -0.61 19.27
C ILE A 412 5.47 -0.32 20.76
N PRO A 413 4.74 -0.91 21.75
CA PRO A 413 5.14 -0.86 23.15
C PRO A 413 6.60 -1.26 23.36
N VAL A 414 7.32 -0.50 24.21
CA VAL A 414 8.79 -0.59 24.38
C VAL A 414 9.23 -1.96 24.91
N ASP A 415 8.39 -2.60 25.71
CA ASP A 415 8.59 -3.94 26.28
C ASP A 415 8.36 -5.07 25.27
N ALA A 416 7.57 -4.84 24.22
CA ALA A 416 7.34 -5.76 23.11
C ALA A 416 8.28 -5.51 21.91
N ALA A 417 9.06 -4.42 21.92
CA ALA A 417 9.91 -4.02 20.82
C ALA A 417 11.09 -5.00 20.57
N ILE A 418 11.38 -5.24 19.29
CA ILE A 418 12.52 -6.05 18.85
C ILE A 418 13.71 -5.15 18.58
N ALA A 419 14.88 -5.50 19.13
CA ALA A 419 16.11 -4.76 18.87
C ALA A 419 16.53 -4.89 17.40
N SER A 420 16.91 -3.78 16.77
CA SER A 420 17.19 -3.72 15.32
C SER A 420 18.26 -4.72 14.87
N ALA A 421 19.27 -4.99 15.70
CA ALA A 421 20.31 -5.99 15.42
C ALA A 421 19.77 -7.43 15.41
N GLU A 422 18.82 -7.76 16.28
CA GLU A 422 18.15 -9.08 16.28
C GLU A 422 17.27 -9.24 15.05
N TRP A 423 16.48 -8.20 14.73
CA TRP A 423 15.64 -8.18 13.53
C TRP A 423 16.44 -8.44 12.25
N GLN A 424 17.56 -7.72 12.04
CA GLN A 424 18.41 -7.92 10.86
C GLN A 424 19.00 -9.34 10.80
N SER A 425 19.35 -9.94 11.94
CA SER A 425 19.88 -11.31 12.00
C SER A 425 18.89 -12.39 11.51
N TRP A 426 17.59 -12.09 11.54
CA TRP A 426 16.54 -12.97 10.97
C TRP A 426 16.13 -12.56 9.56
N LEU A 427 16.15 -11.27 9.24
CA LEU A 427 15.72 -10.75 7.94
C LEU A 427 16.73 -11.07 6.82
N GLU A 428 18.04 -10.94 7.05
CA GLU A 428 19.07 -11.21 6.02
C GLU A 428 19.00 -12.67 5.47
N PRO A 429 18.87 -13.72 6.31
CA PRO A 429 18.63 -15.08 5.83
C PRO A 429 17.28 -15.24 5.12
N ALA A 430 16.21 -14.59 5.62
CA ALA A 430 14.87 -14.71 5.03
C ALA A 430 14.81 -14.11 3.61
N LEU A 431 15.45 -12.95 3.39
CA LEU A 431 15.59 -12.33 2.07
C LEU A 431 16.38 -13.23 1.11
N SER A 432 17.49 -13.78 1.58
CA SER A 432 18.30 -14.73 0.81
C SER A 432 17.49 -15.99 0.42
N SER A 433 16.67 -16.49 1.34
CA SER A 433 15.78 -17.64 1.12
C SER A 433 14.68 -17.32 0.11
N ALA A 434 14.05 -16.14 0.20
CA ALA A 434 13.01 -15.70 -0.73
C ALA A 434 13.54 -15.61 -2.18
N ALA A 435 14.72 -15.04 -2.36
CA ALA A 435 15.39 -14.94 -3.66
C ALA A 435 15.74 -16.32 -4.24
N LEU A 436 16.28 -17.23 -3.44
CA LEU A 436 16.61 -18.60 -3.86
C LEU A 436 15.38 -19.42 -4.27
N ASN A 437 14.22 -19.18 -3.63
CA ASN A 437 12.96 -19.86 -3.93
C ASN A 437 12.12 -19.15 -5.01
N GLY A 438 12.56 -18.02 -5.57
CA GLY A 438 11.83 -17.29 -6.61
C GLY A 438 10.49 -16.72 -6.12
N ILE A 439 10.41 -16.29 -4.87
CA ILE A 439 9.20 -15.69 -4.30
C ILE A 439 9.09 -14.24 -4.77
N HIS A 440 7.96 -13.88 -5.39
CA HIS A 440 7.77 -12.57 -6.03
C HIS A 440 6.37 -11.97 -5.80
N GLY A 441 6.28 -10.64 -5.79
CA GLY A 441 5.02 -9.89 -5.67
C GLY A 441 4.26 -10.18 -4.37
N LYS A 442 2.95 -10.46 -4.47
CA LYS A 442 2.02 -10.49 -3.32
C LYS A 442 2.37 -11.54 -2.24
N ASP A 443 3.19 -12.52 -2.60
CA ASP A 443 3.59 -13.66 -1.78
C ASP A 443 4.92 -13.41 -1.02
N VAL A 444 5.66 -12.34 -1.36
CA VAL A 444 6.92 -11.95 -0.68
C VAL A 444 6.70 -11.62 0.79
N THR A 445 5.77 -10.70 1.10
CA THR A 445 5.54 -10.27 2.49
C THR A 445 5.10 -11.43 3.42
N PRO A 446 4.12 -12.28 3.06
CA PRO A 446 3.77 -13.44 3.89
C PRO A 446 4.93 -14.42 4.08
N TYR A 447 5.73 -14.67 3.02
CA TYR A 447 6.89 -15.55 3.10
C TYR A 447 7.95 -15.01 4.07
N LEU A 448 8.34 -13.73 3.94
CA LEU A 448 9.34 -13.11 4.80
C LEU A 448 8.88 -13.06 6.27
N LEU A 449 7.62 -12.73 6.53
CA LEU A 449 7.06 -12.74 7.89
C LEU A 449 7.06 -14.14 8.51
N SER A 450 6.73 -15.18 7.72
CA SER A 450 6.78 -16.58 8.15
C SER A 450 8.21 -17.05 8.48
N GLU A 451 9.18 -16.77 7.61
CA GLU A 451 10.57 -17.16 7.84
C GLU A 451 11.22 -16.43 9.02
N VAL A 452 10.89 -15.15 9.23
CA VAL A 452 11.34 -14.37 10.39
C VAL A 452 10.64 -14.80 11.69
N ALA A 453 9.36 -15.19 11.64
CA ALA A 453 8.67 -15.81 12.78
C ALA A 453 9.30 -17.16 13.18
N ARG A 454 9.61 -18.01 12.19
CA ARG A 454 10.32 -19.27 12.41
C ARG A 454 11.71 -19.06 12.99
N SER A 455 12.45 -18.06 12.51
CA SER A 455 13.84 -17.78 12.93
C SER A 455 13.94 -17.07 14.28
N SER A 456 12.93 -16.28 14.66
CA SER A 456 12.83 -15.61 15.96
C SER A 456 12.26 -16.47 17.09
N GLY A 457 11.83 -17.71 16.79
CA GLY A 457 11.18 -18.59 17.76
C GLY A 457 9.79 -18.12 18.18
N GLY A 458 9.11 -17.32 17.36
CA GLY A 458 7.78 -16.77 17.66
C GLY A 458 7.78 -15.35 18.22
N ARG A 459 8.91 -14.77 18.63
CA ARG A 459 8.98 -13.39 19.19
C ARG A 459 8.40 -12.32 18.25
N THR A 460 8.49 -12.51 16.94
CA THR A 460 7.91 -11.55 15.98
C THR A 460 6.40 -11.68 15.84
N ILE A 461 5.80 -12.81 16.27
CA ILE A 461 4.36 -12.97 16.42
C ILE A 461 3.90 -12.23 17.69
N GLU A 462 4.61 -12.39 18.81
CA GLU A 462 4.34 -11.68 20.07
C GLU A 462 4.40 -10.15 19.89
N ALA A 463 5.44 -9.65 19.23
CA ALA A 463 5.55 -8.23 18.88
C ALA A 463 4.40 -7.74 17.97
N ASN A 464 3.98 -8.57 16.99
CA ASN A 464 2.85 -8.24 16.11
C ASN A 464 1.51 -8.23 16.87
N LEU A 465 1.32 -9.13 17.85
CA LEU A 465 0.16 -9.12 18.75
C LEU A 465 0.13 -7.93 19.72
N ALA A 466 1.29 -7.36 20.05
CA ALA A 466 1.43 -6.22 20.94
C ALA A 466 1.30 -4.85 20.23
N LEU A 467 1.53 -4.78 18.92
CA LEU A 467 1.32 -3.57 18.11
C LEU A 467 -0.05 -3.50 17.43
N LEU A 468 -0.80 -4.61 17.43
CA LEU A 468 -2.19 -4.69 16.97
C LEU A 468 -3.21 -4.39 18.08
N ALA A 469 -2.75 -4.38 19.34
CA ALA A 469 -3.47 -3.82 20.47
C ALA A 469 -3.06 -2.34 20.62
#